data_AF-A0A7S2FMQ8-F1
#
_entry.id   AF-A0A7S2FMQ8-F1
#
_cell.length_a   1.000
_cell.length_b   1.000
_cell.length_c   1.000
_cell.angle_alpha   90.00
_cell.angle_beta   90.00
_cell.angle_gamma   90.00
#
_symmetry.space_group_name_H-M   'P 1'
#
loop_
_entity.id
_entity.type
_entity.pdbx_description
1 polymer ?
#
loop_
_entity_poly.entity_id
_entity_poly.type
_entity_poly.pdbx_seq_one_letter_code
_entity_poly.pdbx_strand_id
1 'polypeptide(L)'
;PVPLEMFLHGLDTAHFGSRMLAMSKPAFSALMGHANKDPVLIFVPSRKQCQLTAIDIMTYAAASGDAERFLHTDAATLAPILEAGIIKDPALLQTLPKGIGFVHSGMGEKERSRVEALYADGIIQLLIAPANMCWELTVTAQLVLIMDTVSYDGRDHRY
;
A
#
# COMPACT_ATOMS: atom_id res chain seq x y z
N PRO A 1 -26.42 -1.04 -3.29
CA PRO A 1 -25.31 -0.05 -3.26
C PRO A 1 -24.80 0.05 -1.82
N VAL A 2 -23.48 0.12 -1.61
CA VAL A 2 -22.88 0.27 -0.27
C VAL A 2 -22.68 1.76 0.02
N PRO A 3 -23.13 2.31 1.17
CA PRO A 3 -22.88 3.70 1.53
C PRO A 3 -21.38 3.99 1.65
N LEU A 4 -20.95 5.18 1.19
CA LEU A 4 -19.56 5.62 1.26
C LEU A 4 -19.44 6.76 2.29
N GLU A 5 -18.54 6.59 3.24
CA GLU A 5 -18.12 7.64 4.17
C GLU A 5 -16.77 8.21 3.72
N MET A 6 -16.62 9.54 3.75
CA MET A 6 -15.45 10.24 3.26
C MET A 6 -14.82 11.10 4.36
N PHE A 7 -13.51 10.94 4.54
CA PHE A 7 -12.71 11.72 5.48
C PHE A 7 -11.64 12.50 4.71
N LEU A 8 -11.51 13.80 4.98
CA LEU A 8 -10.52 14.68 4.35
C LEU A 8 -9.54 15.19 5.40
N HIS A 9 -8.25 14.96 5.16
CA HIS A 9 -7.16 15.42 6.02
C HIS A 9 -6.29 16.41 5.27
N GLY A 10 -6.40 17.69 5.61
CA GLY A 10 -5.61 18.76 5.02
C GLY A 10 -4.19 18.83 5.60
N LEU A 11 -3.21 19.18 4.77
CA LEU A 11 -1.82 19.42 5.17
C LEU A 11 -1.28 20.69 4.51
N ASP A 12 -0.69 21.57 5.32
CA ASP A 12 -0.18 22.88 4.88
C ASP A 12 1.31 22.83 4.43
N THR A 13 1.80 21.66 4.02
CA THR A 13 3.20 21.47 3.61
C THR A 13 3.35 21.51 2.10
N ALA A 14 3.95 22.58 1.57
CA ALA A 14 4.14 22.75 0.12
C ALA A 14 5.17 21.78 -0.48
N HIS A 15 6.29 21.56 0.22
CA HIS A 15 7.36 20.70 -0.28
C HIS A 15 6.94 19.22 -0.31
N PHE A 16 6.97 18.59 -1.49
CA PHE A 16 6.48 17.22 -1.72
C PHE A 16 7.03 16.19 -0.72
N GLY A 17 8.36 16.10 -0.58
CA GLY A 17 8.96 15.10 0.30
C GLY A 17 8.55 15.27 1.77
N SER A 18 8.46 16.53 2.23
CA SER A 18 8.03 16.86 3.59
C SER A 18 6.55 16.58 3.80
N ARG A 19 5.72 16.81 2.77
CA ARG A 19 4.29 16.50 2.80
C ARG A 19 4.04 15.01 2.86
N MET A 20 4.74 14.20 2.05
CA MET A 20 4.63 12.74 2.10
C MET A 20 5.01 12.20 3.49
N LEU A 21 6.11 12.67 4.07
CA LEU A 21 6.49 12.29 5.44
C LEU A 21 5.44 12.71 6.49
N ALA A 22 4.87 13.89 6.34
CA ALA A 22 3.79 14.37 7.21
C ALA A 22 2.50 13.54 7.04
N MET A 23 2.27 12.93 5.88
CA MET A 23 1.13 12.03 5.63
C MET A 23 1.30 10.64 6.24
N SER A 24 2.52 10.16 6.46
CA SER A 24 2.75 8.77 6.89
C SER A 24 2.07 8.43 8.24
N LYS A 25 2.14 9.33 9.23
CA LYS A 25 1.50 9.10 10.55
C LYS A 25 -0.05 9.18 10.50
N PRO A 26 -0.66 10.21 9.87
CA PRO A 26 -2.11 10.23 9.65
C PRO A 26 -2.61 9.02 8.84
N ALA A 27 -1.88 8.60 7.80
CA ALA A 27 -2.19 7.42 7.01
C ALA A 27 -2.26 6.17 7.89
N PHE A 28 -1.22 5.92 8.69
CA PHE A 28 -1.21 4.79 9.63
C PHE A 28 -2.36 4.89 10.65
N SER A 29 -2.62 6.08 11.18
CA SER A 29 -3.73 6.31 12.13
C SER A 29 -5.09 6.00 11.50
N ALA A 30 -5.31 6.36 10.24
CA ALA A 30 -6.52 6.05 9.50
C ALA A 30 -6.69 4.53 9.29
N LEU A 31 -5.59 3.81 9.00
CA LEU A 31 -5.62 2.34 8.95
C LEU A 31 -6.07 1.76 10.30
N MET A 32 -5.54 2.27 11.41
CA MET A 32 -5.91 1.78 12.75
C MET A 32 -7.35 2.11 13.15
N GLY A 33 -7.88 3.24 12.68
CA GLY A 33 -9.23 3.70 13.02
C GLY A 33 -10.34 3.12 12.15
N HIS A 34 -10.05 2.81 10.89
CA HIS A 34 -11.10 2.51 9.89
C HIS A 34 -10.96 1.15 9.20
N ALA A 35 -9.76 0.56 9.13
CA ALA A 35 -9.56 -0.64 8.32
C ALA A 35 -10.02 -1.94 9.00
N ASN A 36 -10.03 -2.00 10.33
CA ASN A 36 -10.21 -3.25 11.09
C ASN A 36 -9.33 -4.38 10.52
N LYS A 37 -9.94 -5.47 10.04
CA LYS A 37 -9.31 -6.57 9.29
C LYS A 37 -9.73 -6.60 7.82
N ASP A 38 -10.42 -5.56 7.36
CA ASP A 38 -10.95 -5.51 6.01
C ASP A 38 -9.86 -5.11 5.00
N PRO A 39 -9.98 -5.50 3.71
CA PRO A 39 -9.00 -5.17 2.69
C PRO A 39 -8.90 -3.66 2.45
N VAL A 40 -7.66 -3.16 2.33
CA VAL A 40 -7.36 -1.74 2.13
C VAL A 40 -6.56 -1.50 0.86
N LEU A 41 -7.00 -0.54 0.06
CA LEU A 41 -6.28 -0.06 -1.11
C LEU A 41 -5.71 1.35 -0.85
N ILE A 42 -4.42 1.53 -1.05
CA ILE A 42 -3.73 2.81 -0.84
C ILE A 42 -3.21 3.33 -2.18
N PHE A 43 -3.72 4.47 -2.63
CA PHE A 43 -3.20 5.17 -3.80
C PHE A 43 -2.14 6.20 -3.41
N VAL A 44 -1.02 6.20 -4.13
CA VAL A 44 0.11 7.11 -3.92
C VAL A 44 0.52 7.80 -5.23
N PRO A 45 1.25 8.92 -5.20
CA PRO A 45 1.54 9.72 -6.40
C PRO A 45 2.54 9.08 -7.37
N SER A 46 3.34 8.09 -6.94
CA SER A 46 4.37 7.49 -7.79
C SER A 46 4.70 6.05 -7.43
N ARG A 47 5.36 5.35 -8.37
CA ARG A 47 5.87 3.98 -8.16
C ARG A 47 6.85 3.90 -6.98
N LYS A 48 7.78 4.86 -6.91
CA LYS A 48 8.74 4.95 -5.80
C LYS A 48 8.03 5.16 -4.47
N GLN A 49 6.96 5.96 -4.46
CA GLN A 49 6.19 6.20 -3.26
C GLN A 49 5.42 4.95 -2.79
N CYS A 50 5.12 3.99 -3.66
CA CYS A 50 4.49 2.73 -3.26
C CYS A 50 5.38 1.98 -2.27
N GLN A 51 6.64 1.79 -2.67
CA GLN A 51 7.66 1.13 -1.86
C GLN A 51 7.93 1.89 -0.56
N LEU A 52 8.12 3.20 -0.62
CA LEU A 52 8.39 4.02 0.56
C LEU A 52 7.24 3.97 1.57
N THR A 53 6.00 4.06 1.08
CA THR A 53 4.81 3.99 1.93
C THR A 53 4.64 2.61 2.57
N ALA A 54 4.94 1.52 1.83
CA ALA A 54 4.91 0.17 2.38
C ALA A 54 5.90 0.00 3.54
N ILE A 55 7.12 0.51 3.36
CA ILE A 55 8.17 0.49 4.39
C ILE A 55 7.79 1.35 5.59
N ASP A 56 7.23 2.56 5.37
CA ASP A 56 6.76 3.43 6.45
C ASP A 56 5.68 2.73 7.29
N ILE A 57 4.65 2.17 6.63
CA ILE A 57 3.56 1.46 7.34
C ILE A 57 4.10 0.25 8.10
N MET A 58 4.99 -0.54 7.49
CA MET A 58 5.68 -1.65 8.16
C MET A 58 6.43 -1.18 9.41
N THR A 59 7.13 -0.05 9.32
CA THR A 59 7.89 0.54 10.43
C THR A 59 6.97 1.03 11.55
N TYR A 60 5.86 1.68 11.21
CA TYR A 60 4.85 2.09 12.19
C TYR A 60 4.19 0.89 12.87
N ALA A 61 3.86 -0.17 12.14
CA ALA A 61 3.30 -1.40 12.70
C ALA A 61 4.25 -2.03 13.71
N ALA A 62 5.54 -2.17 13.35
CA ALA A 62 6.56 -2.66 14.26
C ALA A 62 6.71 -1.78 15.51
N ALA A 63 6.70 -0.45 15.35
CA ALA A 63 6.76 0.49 16.47
C ALA A 63 5.50 0.46 17.37
N SER A 64 4.35 0.03 16.84
CA SER A 64 3.09 -0.10 17.60
C SER A 64 2.99 -1.40 18.42
N GLY A 65 3.97 -2.31 18.30
CA GLY A 65 4.02 -3.57 19.03
C GLY A 65 3.36 -4.76 18.33
N ASP A 66 2.84 -4.56 17.12
CA ASP A 66 2.16 -5.58 16.32
C ASP A 66 2.62 -5.50 14.85
N ALA A 67 3.81 -6.04 14.58
CA ALA A 67 4.49 -5.92 13.30
C ALA A 67 3.79 -6.68 12.15
N GLU A 68 2.99 -7.70 12.48
CA GLU A 68 2.37 -8.62 11.52
C GLU A 68 0.85 -8.44 11.44
N ARG A 69 0.32 -7.33 11.99
CA ARG A 69 -1.14 -7.14 12.11
C ARG A 69 -1.92 -7.22 10.82
N PHE A 70 -1.29 -6.83 9.71
CA PHE A 70 -1.91 -6.81 8.38
C PHE A 70 -1.79 -8.16 7.66
N LEU A 71 -1.10 -9.14 8.24
CA LEU A 71 -0.98 -10.49 7.72
C LEU A 71 -2.07 -11.36 8.33
N HIS A 72 -2.88 -12.00 7.49
CA HIS A 72 -4.00 -12.84 7.95
C HIS A 72 -3.73 -14.33 7.73
N THR A 73 -2.48 -14.70 7.51
CA THR A 73 -2.02 -16.09 7.42
C THR A 73 -0.79 -16.29 8.31
N ASP A 74 -0.37 -17.53 8.49
CA ASP A 74 0.87 -17.84 9.20
C ASP A 74 2.10 -17.76 8.28
N ALA A 75 3.27 -17.54 8.87
CA ALA A 75 4.52 -17.47 8.12
C ALA A 75 4.83 -18.78 7.37
N ALA A 76 4.37 -19.92 7.89
CA ALA A 76 4.57 -21.24 7.27
C ALA A 76 3.79 -21.40 5.96
N THR A 77 2.59 -20.84 5.85
CA THR A 77 1.79 -20.85 4.62
C THR A 77 2.33 -19.86 3.59
N LEU A 78 2.85 -18.71 4.04
CA LEU A 78 3.40 -17.70 3.14
C LEU A 78 4.79 -18.07 2.58
N ALA A 79 5.65 -18.72 3.38
CA ALA A 79 7.03 -19.00 3.01
C ALA A 79 7.18 -19.73 1.66
N PRO A 80 6.46 -20.83 1.36
CA PRO A 80 6.53 -21.50 0.06
C PRO A 80 6.15 -20.60 -1.12
N ILE A 81 5.24 -19.64 -0.91
CA ILE A 81 4.80 -18.70 -1.96
C ILE A 81 5.93 -17.72 -2.31
N LEU A 82 6.67 -17.25 -1.30
CA LEU A 82 7.81 -16.35 -1.48
C LEU A 82 9.03 -17.09 -2.04
N GLU A 83 9.30 -18.31 -1.55
CA GLU A 83 10.41 -19.17 -1.98
C GLU A 83 10.27 -19.66 -3.43
N ALA A 84 9.06 -19.63 -4.00
CA ALA A 84 8.83 -19.95 -5.42
C ALA A 84 9.54 -19.00 -6.40
N GLY A 85 10.13 -17.90 -5.93
CA GLY A 85 10.97 -17.00 -6.74
C GLY A 85 10.20 -16.15 -7.76
N ILE A 86 8.87 -16.08 -7.62
CA ILE A 86 8.01 -15.22 -8.45
C ILE A 86 8.17 -13.75 -8.01
N ILE A 87 8.20 -13.52 -6.69
CA ILE A 87 8.49 -12.21 -6.11
C ILE A 87 9.99 -12.01 -6.04
N LYS A 88 10.48 -10.93 -6.65
CA LYS A 88 11.91 -10.61 -6.78
C LYS A 88 12.25 -9.27 -6.16
N ASP A 89 11.30 -8.34 -6.08
CA ASP A 89 11.55 -7.05 -5.46
C ASP A 89 11.95 -7.22 -3.98
N PRO A 90 13.14 -6.76 -3.57
CA PRO A 90 13.64 -6.95 -2.21
C PRO A 90 12.77 -6.28 -1.14
N ALA A 91 12.07 -5.20 -1.48
CA ALA A 91 11.14 -4.55 -0.55
C ALA A 91 9.84 -5.33 -0.44
N LEU A 92 9.29 -5.87 -1.53
CA LEU A 92 8.12 -6.77 -1.44
C LEU A 92 8.42 -8.00 -0.57
N LEU A 93 9.61 -8.60 -0.71
CA LEU A 93 10.02 -9.73 0.11
C LEU A 93 10.07 -9.40 1.62
N GLN A 94 10.26 -8.12 1.98
CA GLN A 94 10.23 -7.67 3.37
C GLN A 94 8.82 -7.28 3.84
N THR A 95 8.02 -6.66 2.97
CA THR A 95 6.72 -6.10 3.34
C THR A 95 5.57 -7.12 3.27
N LEU A 96 5.64 -8.10 2.36
CA LEU A 96 4.61 -9.15 2.22
C LEU A 96 4.46 -10.00 3.50
N PRO A 97 5.54 -10.45 4.18
CA PRO A 97 5.43 -11.11 5.49
C PRO A 97 4.81 -10.25 6.58
N LYS A 98 4.65 -8.94 6.36
CA LYS A 98 4.00 -8.02 7.28
C LYS A 98 2.57 -7.68 6.84
N GLY A 99 2.08 -8.32 5.78
CA GLY A 99 0.73 -8.12 5.26
C GLY A 99 0.57 -6.93 4.32
N ILE A 100 1.68 -6.44 3.76
CA ILE A 100 1.72 -5.19 2.99
C ILE A 100 2.31 -5.46 1.60
N GLY A 101 1.46 -5.40 0.58
CA GLY A 101 1.85 -5.52 -0.82
C GLY A 101 1.84 -4.18 -1.53
N PHE A 102 2.61 -4.09 -2.60
CA PHE A 102 2.48 -2.98 -3.56
C PHE A 102 2.58 -3.47 -4.99
N VAL A 103 1.90 -2.77 -5.89
CA VAL A 103 1.93 -3.04 -7.34
C VAL A 103 2.21 -1.77 -8.12
N HIS A 104 3.01 -1.88 -9.17
CA HIS A 104 3.22 -0.78 -10.12
C HIS A 104 3.42 -1.31 -11.54
N SER A 105 3.19 -0.45 -12.54
CA SER A 105 3.28 -0.80 -13.98
C SER A 105 4.71 -1.11 -14.48
N GLY A 106 5.68 -1.27 -13.58
CA GLY A 106 7.06 -1.67 -13.90
C GLY A 106 7.41 -3.08 -13.42
N MET A 107 6.48 -3.74 -12.71
CA MET A 107 6.63 -5.11 -12.26
C MET A 107 6.35 -6.09 -13.41
N GLY A 108 6.93 -7.29 -13.33
CA GLY A 108 6.56 -8.36 -14.24
C GLY A 108 5.13 -8.81 -14.00
N GLU A 109 4.40 -9.17 -15.06
CA GLU A 109 2.99 -9.57 -14.99
C GLU A 109 2.75 -10.67 -13.94
N LYS A 110 3.58 -11.71 -13.93
CA LYS A 110 3.48 -12.81 -12.95
C LYS A 110 3.65 -12.36 -11.50
N GLU A 111 4.56 -11.41 -11.26
CA GLU A 111 4.81 -10.87 -9.92
C GLU A 111 3.62 -10.02 -9.47
N ARG A 112 3.14 -9.12 -10.34
CA ARG A 112 1.95 -8.31 -10.10
C ARG A 112 0.73 -9.17 -9.80
N SER A 113 0.41 -10.15 -10.67
CA SER A 113 -0.73 -11.05 -10.46
C SER A 113 -0.60 -11.86 -9.18
N ARG A 114 0.62 -12.23 -8.76
CA ARG A 114 0.83 -12.92 -7.49
C ARG A 114 0.51 -12.02 -6.29
N VAL A 115 0.94 -10.76 -6.30
CA VAL A 115 0.63 -9.80 -5.22
C VAL A 115 -0.88 -9.50 -5.17
N GLU A 116 -1.51 -9.28 -6.33
CA GLU A 116 -2.96 -9.07 -6.41
C GLU A 116 -3.75 -10.29 -5.91
N ALA A 117 -3.30 -11.52 -6.22
CA ALA A 117 -3.91 -12.74 -5.70
C ALA A 117 -3.79 -12.86 -4.18
N LEU A 118 -2.60 -12.60 -3.60
CA LEU A 118 -2.42 -12.59 -2.15
C LEU A 118 -3.38 -11.61 -1.44
N TYR A 119 -3.62 -10.46 -2.05
CA TYR A 119 -4.58 -9.48 -1.53
C TYR A 119 -6.02 -9.94 -1.69
N ALA A 120 -6.39 -10.44 -2.88
CA ALA A 120 -7.74 -10.93 -3.17
C ALA A 120 -8.13 -12.15 -2.31
N ASP A 121 -7.17 -13.02 -2.00
CA ASP A 121 -7.33 -14.17 -1.10
C ASP A 121 -7.38 -13.75 0.38
N GLY A 122 -7.20 -12.47 0.68
CA GLY A 122 -7.22 -11.91 2.03
C GLY A 122 -5.99 -12.25 2.87
N ILE A 123 -4.93 -12.81 2.27
CA ILE A 123 -3.68 -13.16 2.95
C ILE A 123 -2.96 -11.90 3.43
N ILE A 124 -2.87 -10.89 2.56
CA ILE A 124 -2.35 -9.57 2.90
C ILE A 124 -3.52 -8.58 2.95
N GLN A 125 -3.54 -7.72 3.96
CA GLN A 125 -4.62 -6.76 4.14
C GLN A 125 -4.44 -5.50 3.28
N LEU A 126 -3.19 -5.07 3.04
CA LEU A 126 -2.90 -3.80 2.37
C LEU A 126 -2.35 -4.01 0.97
N LEU A 127 -2.90 -3.30 -0.01
CA LEU A 127 -2.34 -3.16 -1.35
C LEU A 127 -2.08 -1.67 -1.64
N ILE A 128 -0.86 -1.35 -2.06
CA ILE A 128 -0.46 0.02 -2.43
C ILE A 128 -0.23 0.09 -3.94
N ALA A 129 -0.78 1.10 -4.59
CA ALA A 129 -0.62 1.30 -6.03
C ALA A 129 -0.46 2.78 -6.40
N PRO A 130 0.22 3.10 -7.51
CA PRO A 130 0.28 4.47 -7.98
C PRO A 130 -1.09 4.91 -8.53
N ALA A 131 -1.42 6.19 -8.39
CA ALA A 131 -2.73 6.73 -8.78
C ALA A 131 -3.09 6.46 -10.25
N ASN A 132 -2.10 6.41 -11.16
CA ASN A 132 -2.32 6.14 -12.57
C ASN A 132 -2.79 4.71 -12.87
N MET A 133 -2.71 3.78 -11.91
CA MET A 133 -3.19 2.40 -12.04
C MET A 133 -4.64 2.21 -11.55
N CYS A 134 -5.33 3.27 -11.11
CA CYS A 134 -6.71 3.15 -10.60
C CYS A 134 -7.69 2.54 -11.62
N TRP A 135 -7.39 2.63 -12.92
CA TRP A 135 -8.19 2.04 -14.00
C TRP A 135 -7.80 0.60 -14.35
N GLU A 136 -6.62 0.14 -13.91
CA GLU A 136 -6.09 -1.19 -14.23
C GLU A 136 -6.36 -2.22 -13.14
N LEU A 137 -6.65 -1.77 -11.91
CA LEU A 137 -6.87 -2.65 -10.78
C LEU A 137 -8.30 -3.19 -10.78
N THR A 138 -8.43 -4.50 -10.60
CA THR A 138 -9.71 -5.21 -10.53
C THR A 138 -10.04 -5.70 -9.10
N VAL A 139 -9.27 -5.26 -8.12
CA VAL A 139 -9.44 -5.64 -6.70
C VAL A 139 -10.52 -4.80 -6.02
N THR A 140 -11.05 -5.33 -4.90
CA THR A 140 -12.01 -4.61 -4.05
C THR A 140 -11.38 -4.23 -2.72
N ALA A 141 -11.88 -3.17 -2.10
CA ALA A 141 -11.41 -2.70 -0.80
C ALA A 141 -12.57 -2.14 0.00
N GLN A 142 -12.53 -2.32 1.32
CA GLN A 142 -13.48 -1.70 2.25
C GLN A 142 -13.03 -0.28 2.63
N LEU A 143 -11.72 -0.06 2.67
CA LEU A 143 -11.11 1.25 2.88
C LEU A 143 -10.22 1.60 1.68
N VAL A 144 -10.39 2.80 1.15
CA VAL A 144 -9.48 3.37 0.15
C VAL A 144 -8.81 4.61 0.74
N LEU A 145 -7.49 4.58 0.84
CA LEU A 145 -6.68 5.71 1.28
C LEU A 145 -6.02 6.36 0.07
N ILE A 146 -6.25 7.66 -0.13
CA ILE A 146 -5.57 8.44 -1.18
C ILE A 146 -4.52 9.30 -0.49
N MET A 147 -3.25 8.97 -0.69
CA MET A 147 -2.12 9.71 -0.13
C MET A 147 -1.57 10.67 -1.18
N ASP A 148 -1.70 11.96 -0.88
CA ASP A 148 -1.43 13.08 -1.79
C ASP A 148 -2.33 13.08 -3.04
N THR A 149 -2.69 14.28 -3.49
CA THR A 149 -3.58 14.47 -4.66
C THR A 149 -2.88 15.23 -5.78
N VAL A 150 -1.55 15.25 -5.73
CA VAL A 150 -0.67 16.06 -6.57
C VAL A 150 0.40 15.15 -7.16
N SER A 151 0.71 15.31 -8.44
CA SER A 151 1.66 14.46 -9.15
C SER A 151 2.60 15.30 -10.01
N TYR A 152 3.90 15.05 -9.90
CA TYR A 152 4.90 15.80 -10.66
C TYR A 152 4.83 15.50 -12.16
N ASP A 153 4.65 16.55 -12.97
CA ASP A 153 4.81 16.53 -14.42
C ASP A 153 6.23 16.95 -14.80
N GLY A 154 7.01 16.00 -15.31
CA GLY A 154 8.38 16.22 -15.76
C GLY A 154 8.50 17.03 -17.05
N ARG A 155 7.42 17.22 -17.82
CA ARG A 155 7.42 18.05 -19.04
C ARG A 155 7.35 19.53 -18.69
N ASP A 156 6.50 19.87 -17.73
CA ASP A 156 6.21 21.24 -17.33
C ASP A 156 6.93 21.66 -16.03
N HIS A 157 7.74 20.75 -15.44
CA HIS A 157 8.47 20.97 -14.18
C HIS A 157 7.60 21.47 -13.02
N ARG A 158 6.38 20.93 -12.91
CA ARG A 158 5.39 21.32 -11.89
C ARG A 158 4.81 20.12 -11.16
N TYR A 159 4.35 20.36 -9.93
CA TYR A 159 3.56 19.42 -9.14
C TYR A 159 2.07 19.67 -9.39
#